data_AF-A0A971ANH7-F1
#
_entry.id   AF-A0A971ANH7-F1
#
_cell.length_a   1.000
_cell.length_b   1.000
_cell.length_c   1.000
_cell.angle_alpha   90.00
_cell.angle_beta   90.00
_cell.angle_gamma   90.00
#
_symmetry.space_group_name_H-M   'P 1'
#
loop_
_entity.id
_entity.type
_entity.pdbx_description
1 polymer ?
#
loop_
_entity_poly.entity_id
_entity_poly.type
_entity_poly.pdbx_seq_one_letter_code
_entity_poly.pdbx_strand_id
1 'polypeptide(L)'
;MAAQAIARGGLIHTFGTGHSHMVAEEIVYRAGGLAPVNAILEPSLTGDTQVIKSEYTERMEGWGKIIVDYHQVGKDDVMIVISNSGRNGAPIEVAWECQKRGVP
;
A
#
# COMPACT_ATOMS: atom_id res chain seq x y z
N MET A 1 3.90 15.96 -4.56
CA MET A 1 4.05 14.94 -3.49
C MET A 1 5.10 13.91 -3.88
N ALA A 2 4.83 12.98 -4.80
CA ALA A 2 5.78 11.96 -5.28
C ALA A 2 7.21 12.47 -5.63
N ALA A 3 7.32 13.41 -6.58
CA ALA A 3 8.63 13.95 -6.98
C ALA A 3 9.39 14.65 -5.82
N GLN A 4 8.65 15.27 -4.89
CA GLN A 4 9.24 15.95 -3.74
C GLN A 4 9.74 14.95 -2.68
N ALA A 5 9.03 13.84 -2.47
CA ALA A 5 9.48 12.76 -1.58
C ALA A 5 10.78 12.15 -2.10
N ILE A 6 10.83 11.83 -3.40
CA ILE A 6 12.05 11.32 -4.05
C ILE A 6 13.21 12.31 -3.92
N ALA A 7 12.96 13.61 -4.16
CA ALA A 7 13.99 14.64 -4.03
C ALA A 7 14.56 14.75 -2.60
N ARG A 8 13.81 14.31 -1.58
CA ARG A 8 14.25 14.24 -0.18
C ARG A 8 14.80 12.87 0.24
N GLY A 9 14.86 11.91 -0.68
CA GLY A 9 15.34 10.55 -0.41
C GLY A 9 14.30 9.57 0.11
N GLY A 10 13.01 9.94 0.10
CA GLY A 10 11.91 9.04 0.46
C GLY A 10 11.46 8.13 -0.69
N LEU A 11 10.60 7.17 -0.36
CA LEU A 11 10.05 6.20 -1.30
C LEU A 11 8.60 6.54 -1.68
N ILE A 12 8.15 6.01 -2.82
CA ILE A 12 6.73 5.90 -3.13
C ILE A 12 6.31 4.46 -2.81
N HIS A 13 5.45 4.30 -1.81
CA HIS A 13 4.80 3.03 -1.53
C HIS A 13 3.50 2.91 -2.31
N THR A 14 3.23 1.72 -2.84
CA THR A 14 1.93 1.38 -3.40
C THR A 14 1.32 0.23 -2.60
N PHE A 15 0.01 0.27 -2.38
CA PHE A 15 -0.71 -0.76 -1.66
C PHE A 15 -2.09 -0.98 -2.29
N GLY A 16 -2.51 -2.23 -2.40
CA GLY A 16 -3.85 -2.58 -2.86
C GLY A 16 -4.25 -3.98 -2.37
N THR A 17 -5.53 -4.16 -2.12
CA THR A 17 -6.13 -5.43 -1.70
C THR A 17 -6.88 -6.09 -2.86
N GLY A 18 -6.99 -7.43 -2.84
CA GLY A 18 -7.55 -8.19 -3.95
C GLY A 18 -6.87 -7.82 -5.27
N HIS A 19 -7.64 -7.76 -6.36
CA HIS A 19 -7.13 -7.37 -7.68
C HIS A 19 -6.46 -5.99 -7.73
N SER A 20 -6.72 -5.08 -6.78
CA SER A 20 -6.05 -3.79 -6.73
C SER A 20 -4.54 -3.91 -6.41
N HIS A 21 -4.07 -5.04 -5.88
CA HIS A 21 -2.62 -5.28 -5.71
C HIS A 21 -1.88 -5.26 -7.06
N MET A 22 -2.50 -5.73 -8.15
CA MET A 22 -1.85 -5.74 -9.48
C MET A 22 -1.56 -4.31 -9.96
N VAL A 23 -2.43 -3.35 -9.65
CA VAL A 23 -2.19 -1.93 -9.98
C VAL A 23 -1.05 -1.36 -9.13
N ALA A 24 -0.95 -1.80 -7.87
CA ALA A 24 0.16 -1.42 -6.99
C ALA A 24 1.50 -1.98 -7.52
N GLU A 25 1.49 -3.23 -8.01
CA GLU A 25 2.66 -3.93 -8.55
C GLU A 25 3.07 -3.42 -9.94
N GLU A 26 2.12 -2.98 -10.77
CA GLU A 26 2.35 -2.65 -12.19
C GLU A 26 3.46 -1.62 -12.41
N ILE A 27 3.72 -0.72 -11.45
CA ILE A 27 4.76 0.32 -11.58
C ILE A 27 6.11 -0.03 -10.93
N VAL A 28 6.27 -1.27 -10.44
CA VAL A 28 7.44 -1.71 -9.66
C VAL A 28 8.25 -2.76 -10.44
N TYR A 29 9.58 -2.68 -10.38
CA TYR A 29 10.52 -3.63 -11.00
C TYR A 29 10.25 -3.99 -12.48
N ARG A 30 9.81 -3.02 -13.29
CA ARG A 30 9.59 -3.19 -14.73
C ARG A 30 10.45 -2.27 -15.59
N ALA A 31 10.57 -2.60 -16.88
CA ALA A 31 11.23 -1.73 -17.84
C ALA A 31 10.54 -0.35 -17.91
N GLY A 32 11.33 0.71 -17.77
CA GLY A 32 10.84 2.09 -17.68
C GLY A 32 10.26 2.50 -16.33
N GLY A 33 10.31 1.62 -15.32
CA GLY A 33 9.86 1.89 -13.96
C GLY A 33 10.79 2.84 -13.21
N LEU A 34 10.20 3.63 -12.31
CA LEU A 34 10.93 4.51 -11.42
C LEU A 34 11.51 3.71 -10.26
N ALA A 35 12.83 3.74 -10.07
CA ALA A 35 13.51 2.91 -9.08
C ALA A 35 13.02 3.07 -7.62
N PRO A 36 12.76 4.28 -7.08
CA PRO A 36 12.31 4.48 -5.69
C PRO A 36 10.80 4.22 -5.49
N VAL A 37 10.26 3.16 -6.10
CA VAL A 37 8.87 2.72 -5.90
C VAL A 37 8.86 1.32 -5.28
N ASN A 38 8.10 1.15 -4.20
CA ASN A 38 8.01 -0.08 -3.42
C ASN A 38 6.54 -0.56 -3.34
N ALA A 39 6.24 -1.71 -3.92
CA ALA A 39 4.93 -2.34 -3.80
C ALA A 39 4.83 -3.13 -2.49
N ILE A 40 3.87 -2.75 -1.65
CA ILE A 40 3.50 -3.49 -0.45
C ILE A 40 2.51 -4.59 -0.86
N LEU A 41 3.02 -5.81 -1.00
CA LEU A 41 2.26 -7.00 -1.35
C LEU A 41 2.05 -7.87 -0.11
N GLU A 42 0.97 -7.64 0.63
CA GLU A 42 0.58 -8.46 1.78
C GLU A 42 -0.11 -9.74 1.29
N PRO A 43 0.51 -10.94 1.37
CA PRO A 43 -0.02 -12.17 0.77
C PRO A 43 -1.40 -12.58 1.31
N SER A 44 -1.73 -12.16 2.54
CA SER A 44 -3.05 -12.42 3.12
C SER A 44 -4.16 -11.56 2.51
N LEU A 45 -3.81 -10.50 1.76
CA LEU A 45 -4.71 -9.49 1.22
C LEU A 45 -4.67 -9.37 -0.31
N THR A 46 -3.66 -9.92 -0.99
CA THR A 46 -3.51 -9.91 -2.47
C THR A 46 -4.63 -10.68 -3.17
N GLY A 47 -5.04 -11.82 -2.61
CA GLY A 47 -6.05 -12.70 -3.20
C GLY A 47 -5.59 -13.41 -4.48
N ASP A 48 -4.29 -13.37 -4.80
CA ASP A 48 -3.64 -14.23 -5.80
C ASP A 48 -3.72 -15.71 -5.39
N THR A 49 -3.71 -15.96 -4.08
CA THR A 49 -4.03 -17.24 -3.46
C THR A 49 -5.15 -17.04 -2.42
N GLN A 50 -5.99 -18.06 -2.23
CA GLN A 50 -7.02 -18.06 -1.18
C GLN A 50 -7.99 -16.86 -1.25
N VAL A 51 -8.54 -16.56 -2.43
CA VAL A 51 -9.43 -15.40 -2.71
C VAL A 51 -10.49 -15.14 -1.61
N ILE A 52 -11.22 -16.19 -1.20
CA ILE A 52 -12.26 -16.06 -0.18
C ILE A 52 -11.65 -15.63 1.16
N LYS A 53 -10.51 -16.22 1.54
CA LYS A 53 -9.79 -15.84 2.77
C LYS A 53 -9.35 -14.38 2.72
N SER A 54 -8.83 -13.90 1.59
CA SER A 54 -8.39 -12.51 1.46
C SER A 54 -9.54 -11.52 1.59
N GLU A 55 -10.74 -11.85 1.07
CA GLU A 55 -11.92 -10.99 1.22
C GLU A 55 -12.38 -10.86 2.68
N TYR A 56 -12.33 -11.95 3.46
CA TYR A 56 -12.61 -11.86 4.89
C TYR A 56 -11.52 -11.09 5.62
N THR A 57 -10.25 -11.35 5.26
CA THR A 57 -9.09 -10.68 5.85
C THR A 57 -9.11 -9.17 5.62
N GLU A 58 -9.51 -8.71 4.43
CA GLU A 58 -9.61 -7.29 4.07
C GLU A 58 -10.55 -6.50 4.99
N ARG A 59 -11.55 -7.17 5.58
CA ARG A 59 -12.54 -6.56 6.48
C ARG A 59 -12.11 -6.58 7.95
N MET A 60 -11.01 -7.24 8.27
CA MET A 60 -10.47 -7.28 9.63
C MET A 60 -9.79 -5.95 9.97
N GLU A 61 -9.98 -5.50 11.20
CA GLU A 61 -9.31 -4.32 11.74
C GLU A 61 -7.89 -4.65 12.22
N GLY A 62 -7.03 -3.63 12.27
CA GLY A 62 -5.65 -3.69 12.75
C GLY A 62 -4.60 -3.96 11.67
N TRP A 63 -5.00 -4.36 10.45
CA TRP A 63 -4.08 -4.61 9.34
C TRP A 63 -3.30 -3.37 8.96
N GLY A 64 -3.93 -2.20 8.90
CA GLY A 64 -3.25 -1.00 8.43
C GLY A 64 -2.07 -0.63 9.31
N LYS A 65 -2.22 -0.72 10.64
CA LYS A 65 -1.12 -0.45 11.57
C LYS A 65 0.02 -1.45 11.41
N ILE A 66 -0.29 -2.75 11.34
CA ILE A 66 0.71 -3.81 11.19
C ILE A 66 1.52 -3.61 9.91
N ILE A 67 0.84 -3.36 8.79
CA ILE A 67 1.46 -3.18 7.48
C ILE A 67 2.37 -1.94 7.48
N VAL A 68 1.85 -0.79 7.92
CA VAL A 68 2.57 0.49 7.89
C VAL A 68 3.75 0.48 8.89
N ASP A 69 3.63 -0.20 10.05
CA ASP A 69 4.74 -0.44 10.98
C ASP A 69 5.82 -1.35 10.37
N TYR A 70 5.43 -2.49 9.80
CA TYR A 70 6.36 -3.49 9.26
C TYR A 70 7.21 -2.91 8.12
N HIS A 71 6.59 -2.13 7.23
CA HIS A 71 7.28 -1.47 6.13
C HIS A 71 7.99 -0.17 6.52
N GLN A 72 7.92 0.23 7.80
CA GLN A 72 8.58 1.44 8.33
C GLN A 72 8.22 2.71 7.56
N VAL A 73 6.98 2.80 7.04
CA VAL A 73 6.54 3.95 6.25
C VAL A 73 6.60 5.22 7.11
N GLY A 74 7.30 6.23 6.63
CA GLY A 74 7.65 7.44 7.36
C GLY A 74 7.36 8.73 6.60
N LYS A 75 7.43 9.86 7.32
CA LYS A 75 7.06 11.21 6.85
C LYS A 75 7.72 11.69 5.55
N ASP A 76 8.82 11.07 5.15
CA ASP A 76 9.56 11.43 3.94
C ASP A 76 9.04 10.70 2.70
N ASP A 77 8.20 9.68 2.91
CA ASP A 77 7.61 8.82 1.88
C ASP A 77 6.26 9.34 1.37
N VAL A 78 5.69 8.61 0.41
CA VAL A 78 4.31 8.77 -0.11
C VAL A 78 3.63 7.41 -0.11
N MET A 79 2.33 7.36 0.18
CA MET A 79 1.53 6.14 0.07
C MET A 79 0.44 6.29 -0.99
N ILE A 80 0.43 5.40 -1.98
CA ILE A 80 -0.66 5.27 -2.95
C ILE A 80 -1.49 4.05 -2.57
N VAL A 81 -2.68 4.28 -2.00
CA VAL A 81 -3.65 3.23 -1.70
C VAL A 81 -4.63 3.06 -2.86
N ILE A 82 -4.62 1.90 -3.50
CA ILE A 82 -5.56 1.54 -4.57
C ILE A 82 -6.65 0.65 -3.99
N SER A 83 -7.90 1.13 -4.06
CA SER A 83 -9.08 0.35 -3.77
C SER A 83 -10.21 0.76 -4.70
N ASN A 84 -10.78 -0.21 -5.41
CA ASN A 84 -11.91 0.09 -6.29
C ASN A 84 -13.16 0.57 -5.52
N SER A 85 -13.38 0.04 -4.32
CA SER A 85 -14.57 0.39 -3.51
C SER A 85 -14.29 1.38 -2.39
N GLY A 86 -13.04 1.44 -1.89
CA GLY A 86 -12.63 2.35 -0.82
C GLY A 86 -13.38 2.18 0.50
N ARG A 87 -14.01 1.01 0.76
CA ARG A 87 -14.95 0.83 1.89
C ARG A 87 -14.51 -0.14 2.98
N ASN A 88 -13.50 -0.97 2.73
CA ASN A 88 -13.09 -2.04 3.64
C ASN A 88 -11.97 -1.58 4.59
N GLY A 89 -11.83 -2.27 5.72
CA GLY A 89 -10.92 -1.92 6.81
C GLY A 89 -9.47 -1.76 6.36
N ALA A 90 -8.87 -2.79 5.75
CA ALA A 90 -7.45 -2.78 5.40
C ALA A 90 -7.00 -1.56 4.57
N PRO A 91 -7.58 -1.22 3.41
CA PRO A 91 -7.16 -0.03 2.65
C PRO A 91 -7.45 1.29 3.39
N ILE A 92 -8.56 1.39 4.13
CA ILE A 92 -8.89 2.58 4.91
C ILE A 92 -7.87 2.78 6.03
N GLU A 93 -7.53 1.73 6.78
CA GLU A 93 -6.58 1.80 7.88
C GLU A 93 -5.16 2.11 7.40
N VAL A 94 -4.72 1.56 6.26
CA VAL A 94 -3.41 1.92 5.68
C VAL A 94 -3.37 3.42 5.39
N ALA A 95 -4.39 3.97 4.73
CA ALA A 95 -4.48 5.41 4.47
C ALA A 95 -4.54 6.23 5.77
N TRP A 96 -5.32 5.78 6.76
CA TRP A 96 -5.48 6.43 8.05
C TRP A 96 -4.17 6.47 8.86
N GLU A 97 -3.43 5.37 8.90
CA GLU A 97 -2.14 5.28 9.59
C GLU A 97 -1.06 6.10 8.88
N CYS A 98 -1.09 6.19 7.54
CA CYS A 98 -0.24 7.11 6.78
C CYS A 98 -0.55 8.57 7.13
N GLN A 99 -1.83 8.94 7.15
CA GLN A 99 -2.25 10.29 7.53
C GLN A 99 -1.77 10.67 8.94
N LYS A 100 -1.91 9.77 9.92
CA LYS A 100 -1.41 9.99 11.30
C LYS A 100 0.10 10.27 11.36
N ARG A 101 0.87 9.73 10.42
CA ARG A 101 2.33 9.90 10.33
C ARG A 101 2.75 11.10 9.48
N GLY A 102 1.79 11.82 8.90
CA GLY A 102 2.08 12.89 7.95
C GLY A 102 2.57 12.40 6.59
N VAL A 103 2.26 11.14 6.24
CA VAL A 103 2.57 10.54 4.94
C VAL A 103 1.42 10.87 3.99
N PRO A 104 1.67 11.62 2.91
CA PRO A 104 0.67 11.96 1.91
C PRO A 104 0.33 10.81 0.97
#